data_AF-A0A1F7LQ97-F1
#
_entry.id   AF-A0A1F7LQ97-F1
#
_cell.length_a   1.000
_cell.length_b   1.000
_cell.length_c   1.000
_cell.angle_alpha   90.00
_cell.angle_beta   90.00
_cell.angle_gamma   90.00
#
_symmetry.space_group_name_H-M   'P 1'
#
loop_
_entity.id
_entity.type
_entity.pdbx_description
1 polymer ?
#
loop_
_entity_poly.entity_id
_entity_poly.type
_entity_poly.pdbx_seq_one_letter_code
_entity_poly.pdbx_strand_id
1 'polypeptide(L)'
;MDENDCVLPELREVLDLIAEGDMVLSLCHQSVKERFIIIDEAKKAGVKRIEVGHPLHLTAKMTVDQMKIAAEKGAYLGMYCANLETGVMWSWEEFMEAVRVVGCDRIVIGTDCGHFAFPAPVEAMRLFITGMLMRGIPDKDVEKMVKTNPSELLY
;
A
#
# COMPACT_ATOMS: atom_id res chain seq x y z
N MET A 1 9.48 -18.21 -0.83
CA MET A 1 10.54 -18.45 0.18
C MET A 1 10.76 -19.94 0.25
N ASP A 2 11.90 -20.37 0.79
CA ASP A 2 12.07 -21.77 1.19
C ASP A 2 11.31 -22.07 2.50
N GLU A 3 11.43 -23.30 2.98
CA GLU A 3 10.81 -23.76 4.23
C GLU A 3 11.36 -23.10 5.50
N ASN A 4 12.49 -22.38 5.40
CA ASN A 4 13.18 -21.70 6.51
C ASN A 4 13.02 -20.18 6.45
N ASP A 5 12.04 -19.68 5.71
CA ASP A 5 11.79 -18.25 5.51
C ASP A 5 12.96 -17.50 4.84
N CYS A 6 13.83 -18.22 4.10
CA CYS A 6 14.86 -17.59 3.28
C CYS A 6 14.29 -17.22 1.90
N VAL A 7 14.70 -16.06 1.39
CA VAL A 7 14.41 -15.69 0.00
C VAL A 7 15.16 -16.61 -0.96
N LEU A 8 14.45 -17.07 -1.99
CA LEU A 8 15.03 -17.93 -3.01
C LEU A 8 15.98 -17.10 -3.91
N PRO A 9 17.00 -17.72 -4.51
CA PRO A 9 17.91 -17.05 -5.43
C PRO A 9 17.19 -16.29 -6.56
N GLU A 10 16.10 -16.86 -7.08
CA GLU A 10 15.30 -16.26 -8.16
C GLU A 10 14.61 -14.96 -7.70
N LEU A 11 14.12 -14.92 -6.45
CA LEU A 11 13.56 -13.68 -5.90
C LEU A 11 14.66 -12.64 -5.69
N ARG A 12 15.86 -13.06 -5.26
CA ARG A 12 17.00 -12.15 -5.11
C ARG A 12 17.37 -11.50 -6.44
N GLU A 13 17.44 -12.28 -7.51
CA GLU A 13 17.69 -11.78 -8.86
C GLU A 13 16.64 -10.75 -9.30
N VAL A 14 15.35 -10.99 -9.04
CA VAL A 14 14.28 -10.01 -9.30
C VAL A 14 14.47 -8.73 -8.50
N LEU A 15 14.84 -8.82 -7.21
CA LEU A 15 15.08 -7.64 -6.39
C LEU A 15 16.29 -6.83 -6.86
N ASP A 16 17.35 -7.50 -7.30
CA ASP A 16 18.54 -6.85 -7.86
C ASP A 16 18.19 -6.10 -9.17
N LEU A 17 17.39 -6.70 -10.05
CA LEU A 17 16.87 -6.03 -11.27
C LEU A 17 15.98 -4.82 -10.95
N ILE A 18 15.14 -4.93 -9.92
CA ILE A 18 14.32 -3.79 -9.44
C ILE A 18 15.22 -2.67 -8.92
N ALA A 19 16.26 -3.00 -8.16
CA ALA A 19 17.20 -2.01 -7.64
C ALA A 19 17.99 -1.33 -8.78
N GLU A 20 18.49 -2.09 -9.74
CA GLU A 20 19.23 -1.59 -10.90
C GLU A 20 18.36 -0.68 -11.77
N GLY A 21 17.12 -1.10 -12.05
CA GLY A 21 16.17 -0.33 -12.84
C GLY A 21 15.52 0.84 -12.11
N ASP A 22 15.85 1.05 -10.83
CA ASP A 22 15.15 1.96 -9.93
C ASP A 22 13.63 1.78 -10.06
N MET A 23 13.12 0.56 -9.92
CA MET A 23 11.70 0.27 -10.06
C MET A 23 10.99 0.29 -8.70
N VAL A 24 9.66 0.42 -8.73
CA VAL A 24 8.83 0.25 -7.54
C VAL A 24 8.56 -1.23 -7.31
N LEU A 25 8.96 -1.74 -6.15
CA LEU A 25 8.52 -3.04 -5.67
C LEU A 25 7.15 -2.90 -5.01
N SER A 26 6.09 -3.35 -5.68
CA SER A 26 4.75 -3.42 -5.08
C SER A 26 4.47 -4.82 -4.53
N LEU A 27 4.17 -4.90 -3.23
CA LEU A 27 3.91 -6.14 -2.50
C LEU A 27 2.41 -6.25 -2.21
N CYS A 28 1.80 -7.32 -2.71
CA CYS A 28 0.37 -7.53 -2.68
C CYS A 28 0.03 -9.03 -2.55
N HIS A 29 -0.96 -9.35 -1.72
CA HIS A 29 -1.50 -10.71 -1.46
C HIS A 29 -0.55 -11.74 -0.84
N GLN A 30 0.75 -11.47 -0.66
CA GLN A 30 1.59 -12.35 0.16
C GLN A 30 1.16 -12.30 1.63
N SER A 31 1.53 -13.31 2.42
CA SER A 31 1.31 -13.27 3.86
C SER A 31 2.03 -12.06 4.49
N VAL A 32 1.57 -11.61 5.67
CA VAL A 32 2.22 -10.49 6.38
C VAL A 32 3.68 -10.82 6.71
N LYS A 33 3.95 -12.07 7.10
CA LYS A 33 5.31 -12.56 7.38
C LYS A 33 6.20 -12.43 6.15
N GLU A 34 5.74 -12.92 5.00
CA GLU A 34 6.50 -12.83 3.75
C GLU A 34 6.74 -11.38 3.35
N ARG A 35 5.75 -10.50 3.46
CA ARG A 35 5.93 -9.07 3.14
C ARG A 35 7.05 -8.44 3.95
N PHE A 36 7.15 -8.69 5.25
CA PHE A 36 8.24 -8.12 6.06
C PHE A 36 9.62 -8.65 5.67
N ILE A 37 9.74 -9.96 5.42
CA ILE A 37 10.99 -10.56 4.96
C ILE A 37 11.38 -9.95 3.60
N ILE A 38 10.43 -9.83 2.66
CA ILE A 38 10.68 -9.26 1.34
C ILE A 38 11.08 -7.79 1.44
N ILE A 39 10.43 -6.99 2.30
CA ILE A 39 10.83 -5.58 2.53
C ILE A 39 12.27 -5.50 3.00
N ASP A 40 12.67 -6.35 3.96
CA ASP A 40 14.03 -6.33 4.51
C ASP A 40 15.06 -6.78 3.47
N GLU A 41 14.76 -7.80 2.68
CA GLU A 41 15.64 -8.27 1.60
C GLU A 41 15.72 -7.30 0.42
N ALA A 42 14.61 -6.68 0.03
CA ALA A 42 14.57 -5.66 -1.01
C ALA A 42 15.47 -4.48 -0.64
N LYS A 43 15.42 -4.02 0.62
CA LYS A 43 16.29 -2.96 1.10
C LYS A 43 17.77 -3.37 1.10
N LYS A 44 18.08 -4.62 1.48
CA LYS A 44 19.46 -5.15 1.39
C LYS A 44 19.97 -5.22 -0.05
N ALA A 45 19.08 -5.49 -1.02
CA ALA A 45 19.38 -5.48 -2.44
C ALA A 45 19.50 -4.05 -3.04
N GLY A 46 19.14 -3.01 -2.28
CA GLY A 46 19.22 -1.62 -2.73
C GLY A 46 17.94 -1.08 -3.38
N VAL A 47 16.82 -1.80 -3.28
CA VAL A 47 15.51 -1.30 -3.72
C VAL A 47 15.13 -0.08 -2.88
N LYS A 48 14.92 1.05 -3.56
CA LYS A 48 14.66 2.35 -2.92
C LYS A 48 13.16 2.59 -2.68
N ARG A 49 12.30 1.96 -3.49
CA ARG A 49 10.89 2.33 -3.63
C ARG A 49 10.02 1.09 -3.46
N ILE A 50 9.29 1.06 -2.35
CA ILE A 50 8.51 -0.11 -1.93
C ILE A 50 7.10 0.33 -1.58
N GLU A 51 6.12 -0.44 -2.00
CA GLU A 51 4.71 -0.29 -1.65
C GLU A 51 4.17 -1.61 -1.06
N VAL A 52 3.32 -1.51 -0.04
CA VAL A 52 2.42 -2.59 0.37
C VAL A 52 1.00 -2.25 -0.11
N GLY A 53 0.52 -3.00 -1.10
CA GLY A 53 -0.80 -2.82 -1.71
C GLY A 53 -1.94 -3.29 -0.80
N HIS A 54 -2.99 -2.48 -0.73
CA HIS A 54 -4.26 -2.67 -0.02
C HIS A 54 -4.14 -3.49 1.29
N PRO A 55 -3.35 -3.01 2.27
CA PRO A 55 -3.10 -3.75 3.52
C PRO A 55 -4.33 -3.85 4.43
N LEU A 56 -5.42 -3.15 4.09
CA LEU A 56 -6.72 -3.29 4.75
C LEU A 56 -7.60 -4.38 4.12
N HIS A 57 -7.30 -4.82 2.89
CA HIS A 57 -8.12 -5.80 2.17
C HIS A 57 -8.09 -7.17 2.87
N LEU A 58 -9.25 -7.83 2.94
CA LEU A 58 -9.46 -9.08 3.69
C LEU A 58 -8.42 -10.17 3.39
N THR A 59 -8.05 -10.37 2.12
CA THR A 59 -7.11 -11.42 1.70
C THR A 59 -5.65 -11.12 2.06
N ALA A 60 -5.34 -9.89 2.44
CA ALA A 60 -3.98 -9.41 2.68
C ALA A 60 -3.91 -8.51 3.93
N LYS A 61 -4.85 -8.68 4.87
CA LYS A 61 -5.07 -7.74 5.96
C LYS A 61 -3.88 -7.70 6.94
N MET A 62 -3.46 -6.48 7.25
CA MET A 62 -2.47 -6.17 8.28
C MET A 62 -3.17 -5.48 9.45
N THR A 63 -2.61 -5.62 10.66
CA THR A 63 -2.96 -4.72 11.76
C THR A 63 -2.38 -3.33 11.52
N VAL A 64 -2.94 -2.31 12.16
CA VAL A 64 -2.43 -0.94 12.05
C VAL A 64 -0.98 -0.84 12.56
N ASP A 65 -0.62 -1.60 13.60
CA ASP A 65 0.77 -1.68 14.09
C ASP A 65 1.71 -2.30 13.05
N GLN A 66 1.28 -3.35 12.36
CA GLN A 66 2.06 -3.95 11.26
C GLN A 66 2.24 -2.97 10.10
N MET A 67 1.19 -2.22 9.76
CA MET A 67 1.24 -1.16 8.77
C MET A 67 2.25 -0.07 9.15
N LYS A 68 2.24 0.36 10.42
CA LYS A 68 3.22 1.31 10.96
C LYS A 68 4.65 0.78 10.83
N ILE A 69 4.89 -0.48 11.18
CA ILE A 69 6.22 -1.11 11.04
C ILE A 69 6.66 -1.13 9.57
N ALA A 70 5.78 -1.45 8.63
CA ALA A 70 6.09 -1.42 7.20
C ALA A 70 6.44 0.00 6.72
N ALA A 71 5.69 1.00 7.18
CA ALA A 71 5.94 2.41 6.89
C ALA A 71 7.27 2.93 7.48
N GLU A 72 7.61 2.53 8.71
CA GLU A 72 8.90 2.82 9.36
C GLU A 72 10.08 2.16 8.62
N LYS A 73 9.84 1.00 8.01
CA LYS A 73 10.80 0.37 7.09
C LYS A 73 10.90 1.10 5.75
N GLY A 74 10.08 2.12 5.49
CA GLY A 74 10.15 2.97 4.29
C GLY A 74 9.21 2.54 3.16
N ALA A 75 8.31 1.58 3.40
CA ALA A 75 7.27 1.26 2.43
C ALA A 75 6.15 2.30 2.45
N TYR A 76 5.59 2.62 1.29
CA TYR A 76 4.28 3.26 1.21
C TYR A 76 3.18 2.21 1.41
N LEU A 77 2.04 2.62 1.96
CA LEU A 77 0.86 1.80 2.12
C LEU A 77 -0.20 2.23 1.10
N GLY A 78 -0.51 1.36 0.15
CA GLY A 78 -1.54 1.58 -0.86
C GLY A 78 -2.93 1.36 -0.30
N MET A 79 -3.60 2.42 0.17
CA MET A 79 -4.97 2.35 0.69
C MET A 79 -5.96 2.45 -0.47
N TYR A 80 -6.64 1.35 -0.80
CA TYR A 80 -7.41 1.26 -2.03
C TYR A 80 -8.93 1.32 -1.84
N CYS A 81 -9.61 1.98 -2.79
CA CYS A 81 -11.05 2.26 -2.71
C CYS A 81 -11.98 1.04 -2.71
N ALA A 82 -11.55 -0.15 -3.15
CA ALA A 82 -12.38 -1.32 -3.49
C ALA A 82 -13.22 -1.87 -2.32
N ASN A 83 -14.15 -1.08 -1.82
CA ASN A 83 -14.98 -1.35 -0.66
C ASN A 83 -16.23 -0.44 -0.64
N LEU A 84 -16.50 0.27 -1.74
CA LEU A 84 -17.58 1.25 -1.84
C LEU A 84 -18.99 0.64 -1.77
N GLU A 85 -19.15 -0.67 -1.98
CA GLU A 85 -20.48 -1.31 -2.03
C GLU A 85 -20.90 -2.07 -0.77
N THR A 86 -19.98 -2.67 -0.01
CA THR A 86 -20.35 -3.68 1.00
C THR A 86 -19.78 -3.46 2.39
N GLY A 87 -18.72 -2.65 2.56
CA GLY A 87 -18.01 -2.55 3.85
C GLY A 87 -17.37 -3.86 4.33
N VAL A 88 -17.34 -4.89 3.48
CA VAL A 88 -16.85 -6.23 3.82
C VAL A 88 -15.32 -6.28 3.82
N MET A 89 -14.67 -5.43 3.03
CA MET A 89 -13.22 -5.50 2.86
C MET A 89 -12.48 -4.72 3.95
N TRP A 90 -12.97 -3.54 4.32
CA TRP A 90 -12.44 -2.70 5.40
C TRP A 90 -13.51 -1.73 5.92
N SER A 91 -13.22 -0.92 6.94
CA SER A 91 -14.13 0.15 7.38
C SER A 91 -13.46 1.52 7.37
N TRP A 92 -14.26 2.58 7.28
CA TRP A 92 -13.72 3.94 7.37
C TRP A 92 -13.03 4.20 8.71
N GLU A 93 -13.49 3.58 9.79
CA GLU A 93 -12.83 3.64 11.09
C GLU A 93 -11.44 3.01 11.03
N GLU A 94 -11.28 1.84 10.39
CA GLU A 94 -9.96 1.21 10.19
C GLU A 94 -9.03 2.07 9.32
N PHE A 95 -9.57 2.67 8.25
CA PHE A 95 -8.81 3.59 7.40
C PHE A 95 -8.36 4.84 8.19
N MET A 96 -9.26 5.48 8.93
CA MET A 96 -8.95 6.66 9.72
C MET A 96 -7.97 6.34 10.86
N GLU A 97 -8.04 5.14 11.44
CA GLU A 97 -7.06 4.64 12.40
C GLU A 97 -5.67 4.52 11.77
N ALA A 98 -5.58 3.91 10.59
CA ALA A 98 -4.33 3.78 9.86
C ALA A 98 -3.74 5.14 9.49
N VAL A 99 -4.56 6.08 9.00
CA VAL A 99 -4.13 7.46 8.72
C VAL A 99 -3.58 8.14 9.97
N ARG A 100 -4.24 7.96 11.13
CA ARG A 100 -3.80 8.57 12.40
C ARG A 100 -2.49 7.99 12.91
N VAL A 101 -2.30 6.67 12.82
CA VAL A 101 -1.14 5.97 13.42
C VAL A 101 0.07 5.95 12.50
N VAL A 102 -0.14 5.75 11.19
CA VAL A 102 0.93 5.69 10.19
C VAL A 102 1.32 7.10 9.73
N GLY A 103 0.33 7.99 9.61
CA GLY A 103 0.50 9.32 9.04
C GLY A 103 0.41 9.34 7.52
N CYS A 104 -0.01 10.49 6.99
CA CYS A 104 -0.27 10.68 5.56
C CYS A 104 0.99 10.62 4.69
N ASP A 105 2.20 10.74 5.25
CA ASP A 105 3.47 10.77 4.50
C ASP A 105 3.87 9.40 3.90
N ARG A 106 3.25 8.31 4.38
CA ARG A 106 3.53 6.94 3.91
C ARG A 106 2.29 6.25 3.40
N ILE A 107 1.26 7.00 3.00
CA ILE A 107 0.02 6.45 2.43
C ILE A 107 -0.13 6.92 0.99
N VAL A 108 -0.41 5.99 0.09
CA VAL A 108 -0.82 6.28 -1.29
C VAL A 108 -2.25 5.82 -1.51
N ILE A 109 -3.02 6.57 -2.30
CA ILE A 109 -4.40 6.20 -2.63
C ILE A 109 -4.47 5.58 -4.02
N GLY A 110 -5.10 4.41 -4.09
CA GLY A 110 -5.45 3.73 -5.32
C GLY A 110 -6.91 3.30 -5.31
N THR A 111 -7.42 2.75 -6.40
CA THR A 111 -8.84 2.37 -6.48
C THR A 111 -9.07 0.88 -6.42
N ASP A 112 -8.18 0.09 -7.03
CA ASP A 112 -8.36 -1.34 -7.25
C ASP A 112 -9.72 -1.66 -7.94
N CYS A 113 -10.02 -0.84 -8.96
CA CYS A 113 -11.30 -0.81 -9.67
C CYS A 113 -11.02 -0.85 -11.19
N GLY A 114 -12.08 -0.91 -12.01
CA GLY A 114 -11.96 -0.88 -13.47
C GLY A 114 -11.99 -2.23 -14.18
N HIS A 115 -12.13 -3.33 -13.43
CA HIS A 115 -12.59 -4.59 -13.99
C HIS A 115 -14.11 -4.74 -13.85
N PHE A 116 -14.68 -5.76 -14.49
CA PHE A 116 -16.13 -5.96 -14.66
C PHE A 116 -16.98 -5.97 -13.37
N ALA A 117 -16.37 -6.15 -12.19
CA ALA A 117 -17.08 -6.26 -10.92
C ALA A 117 -16.99 -4.99 -10.06
N PHE A 118 -16.27 -3.95 -10.50
CA PHE A 118 -16.12 -2.70 -9.75
C PHE A 118 -16.41 -1.48 -10.63
N PRO A 119 -16.77 -0.34 -10.02
CA PRO A 119 -17.07 0.89 -10.77
C PRO A 119 -15.87 1.38 -11.58
N ALA A 120 -16.14 2.38 -12.43
CA ALA A 120 -15.08 3.11 -13.12
C ALA A 120 -14.06 3.67 -12.10
N PRO A 121 -12.74 3.52 -12.32
CA PRO A 121 -11.71 3.98 -11.38
C PRO A 121 -11.83 5.47 -11.05
N VAL A 122 -12.17 6.31 -12.03
CA VAL A 122 -12.33 7.75 -11.84
C VAL A 122 -13.45 8.08 -10.85
N GLU A 123 -14.57 7.37 -10.93
CA GLU A 123 -15.69 7.55 -9.99
C GLU A 123 -15.33 7.03 -8.60
N ALA A 124 -14.65 5.88 -8.50
CA ALA A 124 -14.19 5.34 -7.23
C ALA A 124 -13.21 6.29 -6.53
N MET A 125 -12.27 6.89 -7.27
CA MET A 125 -11.33 7.88 -6.75
C MET A 125 -12.06 9.13 -6.26
N ARG A 126 -13.00 9.66 -7.06
CA ARG A 126 -13.81 10.84 -6.68
C ARG A 126 -14.59 10.60 -5.38
N LEU A 127 -15.22 9.43 -5.23
CA LEU A 127 -15.97 9.07 -4.03
C LEU A 127 -15.04 8.89 -2.82
N PHE A 128 -13.86 8.32 -3.01
CA PHE A 128 -12.93 8.11 -1.90
C PHE A 128 -12.31 9.42 -1.40
N ILE A 129 -11.94 10.33 -2.32
CA ILE A 129 -11.55 11.72 -2.00
C ILE A 129 -12.66 12.41 -1.21
N THR A 130 -13.89 12.37 -1.71
CA THR A 130 -15.05 12.96 -1.01
C THR A 130 -15.22 12.37 0.38
N GLY A 131 -15.10 11.05 0.52
CA GLY A 131 -15.24 10.36 1.79
C GLY A 131 -14.18 10.72 2.82
N MET A 132 -12.93 10.95 2.39
CA MET A 132 -11.85 11.45 3.24
C MET A 132 -12.11 12.88 3.72
N LEU A 133 -12.49 13.78 2.81
CA LEU A 133 -12.80 15.18 3.12
C LEU A 133 -13.99 15.30 4.09
N MET A 134 -15.06 14.54 3.87
CA MET A 134 -16.23 14.52 4.76
C MET A 134 -15.92 14.04 6.19
N ARG A 135 -14.82 13.28 6.36
CA ARG A 135 -14.36 12.78 7.66
C ARG A 135 -13.30 13.67 8.31
N GLY A 136 -13.03 14.84 7.71
CA GLY A 136 -12.17 15.87 8.27
C GLY A 136 -10.68 15.66 8.03
N ILE A 137 -10.28 14.79 7.09
CA ILE A 137 -8.89 14.79 6.64
C ILE A 137 -8.65 16.11 5.89
N PRO A 138 -7.63 16.91 6.29
CA PRO A 138 -7.35 18.19 5.64
C PRO A 138 -7.07 18.02 4.15
N ASP A 139 -7.51 18.98 3.33
CA ASP A 139 -7.33 18.98 1.86
C ASP A 139 -5.88 18.71 1.46
N LYS A 140 -4.91 19.33 2.15
CA LYS A 140 -3.47 19.15 1.92
C LYS A 140 -3.00 17.71 2.14
N ASP A 141 -3.61 17.00 3.08
CA ASP A 141 -3.24 15.63 3.43
C ASP A 141 -3.92 14.64 2.48
N VAL A 142 -5.15 14.94 2.05
CA VAL A 142 -5.80 14.21 0.95
C VAL A 142 -5.00 14.36 -0.34
N GLU A 143 -4.61 15.59 -0.72
CA GLU A 143 -3.77 15.84 -1.90
C GLU A 143 -2.43 15.08 -1.79
N LYS A 144 -1.82 15.09 -0.60
CA LYS A 144 -0.58 14.36 -0.37
C LYS A 144 -0.73 12.87 -0.67
N MET A 145 -1.74 12.20 -0.09
CA MET A 145 -1.92 10.76 -0.28
C MET A 145 -2.36 10.38 -1.71
N VAL A 146 -3.13 11.24 -2.38
CA VAL A 146 -3.70 10.96 -3.71
C VAL A 146 -2.76 11.32 -4.86
N LYS A 147 -1.88 12.30 -4.68
CA LYS A 147 -1.10 12.91 -5.76
C LYS A 147 0.39 12.99 -5.43
N THR A 148 0.75 13.60 -4.30
CA THR A 148 2.17 13.87 -3.99
C THR A 148 2.94 12.58 -3.73
N ASN A 149 2.46 11.73 -2.81
CA ASN A 149 3.13 10.49 -2.45
C ASN A 149 3.22 9.50 -3.62
N PRO A 150 2.17 9.27 -4.44
CA PRO A 150 2.32 8.46 -5.65
C PRO A 150 3.34 9.03 -6.63
N SER A 151 3.43 10.36 -6.77
CA SER A 151 4.44 11.00 -7.60
C SER A 151 5.86 10.75 -7.06
N GLU A 152 6.09 10.92 -5.76
CA GLU A 152 7.39 10.66 -5.11
C GLU A 152 7.75 9.17 -5.08
N LEU A 153 6.74 8.28 -5.09
CA LEU A 153 6.96 6.84 -5.23
C LEU A 153 7.40 6.50 -6.67
N LEU A 154 6.99 7.27 -7.68
CA LEU A 154 7.29 7.02 -9.08
C LEU A 154 8.54 7.75 -9.60
N TYR A 155 8.94 8.88 -9.00
CA TYR A 155 10.02 9.75 -9.48
C TYR A 155 10.87 10.27 -8.33
#